data_AF-A0A0M2R6Z5-F1
#
_entry.id   AF-A0A0M2R6Z5-F1
#
_cell.length_a   1.000
_cell.length_b   1.000
_cell.length_c   1.000
_cell.angle_alpha   90.00
_cell.angle_beta   90.00
_cell.angle_gamma   90.00
#
_symmetry.space_group_name_H-M   'P 1'
#
loop_
_entity.id
_entity.type
_entity.pdbx_description
1 polymer ?
#
loop_
_entity_poly.entity_id
_entity_poly.type
_entity_poly.pdbx_seq_one_letter_code
_entity_poly.pdbx_strand_id
1 'polypeptide(L)'
;MFRRIISCLVLSLTIFTPLSSMGSETQAHENAVTLRFKAFHDPGYLYFSDKEGKEVEAGFFYRFITFEMVDTWEAGEEFLLFINPDIGVGIKRIVDGTIYKAIFASDNPIDRAEASCLSKAISTLDISGCYYESRSHWLREIDFLMNELRKSSSESLVSELSAAEQSWQGYETDLMNSFYIHAEEQGGSIKKIQAAALQSELMKSRYKQLLSFFE
;
A
#
# COMPACT_ATOMS: atom_id res chain seq x y z
N MET A 1 3.32 70.76 27.16
CA MET A 1 3.80 71.13 25.82
C MET A 1 4.01 69.84 25.04
N PHE A 2 3.29 69.71 23.91
CA PHE A 2 3.31 68.71 22.82
C PHE A 2 4.44 67.65 22.81
N ARG A 3 4.19 66.36 22.50
CA ARG A 3 3.70 65.88 21.20
C ARG A 3 3.04 64.50 21.30
N ARG A 4 1.88 64.38 20.65
CA ARG A 4 1.24 63.12 20.22
C ARG A 4 1.97 62.62 18.97
N ILE A 5 2.28 61.32 18.89
CA ILE A 5 2.62 60.64 17.64
C ILE A 5 1.47 59.71 17.33
N ILE A 6 0.70 60.09 16.30
CA ILE A 6 -0.33 59.26 15.67
C ILE A 6 0.41 58.41 14.64
N SER A 7 0.50 57.10 14.87
CA SER A 7 0.90 56.15 13.82
C SER A 7 -0.35 55.78 13.03
N CYS A 8 -0.35 56.14 11.74
CA CYS A 8 -1.34 55.76 10.75
C CYS A 8 -0.76 54.64 9.87
N LEU A 9 -1.57 53.59 9.66
CA LEU A 9 -1.65 52.68 8.50
C LEU A 9 -0.35 52.01 8.01
N VAL A 10 -0.33 50.73 7.61
CA VAL A 10 -1.10 50.16 6.50
C VAL A 10 -1.36 48.68 6.79
N LEU A 11 -2.64 48.29 6.85
CA LEU A 11 -3.07 46.90 6.83
C LEU A 11 -3.12 46.45 5.35
N SER A 12 -2.13 45.68 4.89
CA SER A 12 -2.20 45.06 3.57
C SER A 12 -3.11 43.84 3.65
N LEU A 13 -4.32 43.97 3.11
CA LEU A 13 -5.28 42.89 2.99
C LEU A 13 -4.93 42.07 1.74
N THR A 14 -4.13 41.03 1.89
CA THR A 14 -3.86 40.07 0.81
C THR A 14 -5.08 39.17 0.64
N ILE A 15 -5.88 39.43 -0.38
CA ILE A 15 -6.96 38.55 -0.81
C ILE A 15 -6.30 37.32 -1.44
N PHE A 16 -6.19 36.22 -0.69
CA PHE A 16 -5.89 34.91 -1.25
C PHE A 16 -7.12 34.43 -1.99
N THR A 17 -7.10 34.47 -3.31
CA THR A 17 -8.00 33.67 -4.13
C THR A 17 -7.56 32.20 -4.02
N PRO A 18 -8.46 31.25 -3.74
CA PRO A 18 -8.12 29.84 -3.88
C PRO A 18 -7.83 29.58 -5.36
N LEU A 19 -6.58 29.22 -5.64
CA LEU A 19 -6.18 28.64 -6.92
C LEU A 19 -6.93 27.31 -7.02
N SER A 20 -8.03 27.28 -7.78
CA SER A 20 -8.68 26.05 -8.19
C SER A 20 -7.67 25.22 -8.98
N SER A 21 -7.03 24.23 -8.33
CA SER A 21 -6.21 23.25 -9.04
C SER A 21 -7.14 22.37 -9.86
N MET A 22 -7.32 22.74 -11.11
CA MET A 22 -7.80 21.82 -12.13
C MET A 22 -6.74 20.72 -12.33
N GLY A 23 -7.20 19.48 -12.26
CA GLY A 23 -6.59 18.36 -12.98
C GLY A 23 -5.30 17.79 -12.36
N SER A 24 -5.46 16.74 -11.57
CA SER A 24 -4.43 15.71 -11.41
C SER A 24 -5.07 14.32 -11.49
N GLU A 25 -5.89 14.08 -12.53
CA GLU A 25 -6.23 12.73 -12.96
C GLU A 25 -5.16 12.20 -13.92
N THR A 26 -3.97 11.96 -13.37
CA THR A 26 -3.07 10.92 -13.89
C THR A 26 -2.15 10.51 -12.74
N GLN A 27 -2.72 9.91 -11.70
CA GLN A 27 -1.90 9.07 -10.83
C GLN A 27 -1.42 7.91 -11.71
N ALA A 28 -0.15 7.97 -12.10
CA ALA A 28 0.49 6.95 -12.90
C ALA A 28 0.34 5.60 -12.18
N HIS A 29 -0.41 4.68 -12.79
CA HIS A 29 -0.47 3.30 -12.33
C HIS A 29 0.88 2.64 -12.63
N GLU A 30 1.76 2.63 -11.64
CA GLU A 30 3.04 1.95 -11.71
C GLU A 30 2.77 0.44 -11.88
N ASN A 31 3.30 -0.15 -12.96
CA ASN A 31 3.22 -1.60 -13.25
C ASN A 31 1.79 -2.19 -13.44
N ALA A 32 0.92 -1.51 -14.20
CA ALA A 32 -0.40 -2.04 -14.51
C ALA A 32 -0.34 -3.31 -15.39
N VAL A 33 -0.94 -4.41 -14.91
CA VAL A 33 -1.05 -5.68 -15.66
C VAL A 33 -2.52 -5.94 -15.97
N THR A 34 -2.82 -6.32 -17.21
CA THR A 34 -4.19 -6.74 -17.59
C THR A 34 -4.45 -8.16 -17.12
N LEU A 35 -5.54 -8.35 -16.40
CA LEU A 35 -6.10 -9.61 -15.96
C LEU A 35 -7.42 -9.86 -16.67
N ARG A 36 -7.74 -11.13 -16.94
CA ARG A 36 -9.04 -11.56 -17.48
C ARG A 36 -9.76 -12.40 -16.44
N PHE A 37 -10.93 -11.94 -16.02
CA PHE A 37 -11.75 -12.64 -15.05
C PHE A 37 -12.19 -13.99 -15.61
N LYS A 38 -12.07 -15.06 -14.81
CA LYS A 38 -12.53 -16.40 -15.18
C LYS A 38 -13.79 -16.77 -14.43
N ALA A 39 -13.71 -16.73 -13.11
CA ALA A 39 -14.76 -17.16 -12.21
C ALA A 39 -14.47 -16.65 -10.80
N PHE A 40 -15.47 -16.74 -9.93
CA PHE A 40 -15.30 -16.62 -8.50
C PHE A 40 -15.88 -17.86 -7.80
N HIS A 41 -15.34 -18.18 -6.62
CA HIS A 41 -15.79 -19.31 -5.82
C HIS A 41 -15.92 -18.89 -4.35
N ASP A 42 -16.99 -19.36 -3.71
CA ASP A 42 -17.17 -19.24 -2.27
C ASP A 42 -16.27 -20.27 -1.54
N PRO A 43 -15.59 -19.93 -0.42
CA PRO A 43 -15.62 -18.66 0.30
C PRO A 43 -14.54 -17.67 -0.16
N GLY A 44 -14.89 -16.75 -1.07
CA GLY A 44 -14.12 -15.53 -1.28
C GLY A 44 -12.90 -15.64 -2.21
N TYR A 45 -12.93 -16.41 -3.30
CA TYR A 45 -11.83 -16.48 -4.28
C TYR A 45 -12.24 -15.93 -5.65
N LEU A 46 -11.36 -15.15 -6.26
CA LEU A 46 -11.41 -14.66 -7.64
C LEU A 46 -10.30 -15.34 -8.43
N TYR A 47 -10.65 -15.84 -9.61
CA TYR A 47 -9.70 -16.44 -10.53
C TYR A 47 -9.57 -15.57 -11.78
N PHE A 48 -8.33 -15.22 -12.10
CA PHE A 48 -7.98 -14.47 -13.29
C PHE A 48 -7.02 -15.29 -14.17
N SER A 49 -6.88 -14.87 -15.43
CA SER A 49 -5.72 -15.19 -16.26
C SER A 49 -4.96 -13.93 -16.61
N ASP A 50 -3.64 -13.99 -16.60
CA ASP A 50 -2.80 -12.95 -17.19
C ASP A 50 -2.71 -13.08 -18.72
N LYS A 51 -1.87 -12.23 -19.35
CA LYS A 51 -1.65 -12.24 -20.81
C LYS A 51 -0.99 -13.52 -21.32
N GLU A 52 -0.29 -14.26 -20.47
CA GLU A 52 0.39 -15.52 -20.79
C GLU A 52 -0.52 -16.73 -20.55
N GLY A 53 -1.74 -16.50 -20.05
CA GLY A 53 -2.70 -17.54 -19.69
C GLY A 53 -2.41 -18.20 -18.34
N LYS A 54 -1.43 -17.68 -17.58
CA LYS A 54 -1.16 -18.14 -16.21
C LYS A 54 -2.34 -17.73 -15.33
N GLU A 55 -2.78 -18.67 -14.51
CA GLU A 55 -3.82 -18.41 -13.53
C GLU A 55 -3.29 -17.55 -12.38
N VAL A 56 -4.09 -16.56 -12.00
CA VAL A 56 -3.82 -15.67 -10.87
C VAL A 56 -5.01 -15.74 -9.94
N GLU A 57 -4.76 -16.21 -8.72
CA GLU A 57 -5.75 -16.31 -7.65
C GLU A 57 -5.69 -15.06 -6.78
N ALA A 58 -6.85 -14.51 -6.46
CA ALA A 58 -7.01 -13.45 -5.47
C ALA A 58 -8.14 -13.79 -4.50
N GLY A 59 -7.96 -13.52 -3.22
CA GLY A 59 -9.03 -13.46 -2.25
C GLY A 59 -9.87 -12.19 -2.44
N PHE A 60 -11.18 -12.35 -2.30
CA PHE A 60 -12.12 -11.27 -2.08
C PHE A 60 -12.84 -11.51 -0.76
N PHE A 61 -12.54 -10.68 0.23
CA PHE A 61 -13.34 -10.67 1.46
C PHE A 61 -14.63 -9.92 1.15
N TYR A 62 -15.78 -10.44 1.61
CA TYR A 62 -17.09 -9.81 1.38
C TYR A 62 -17.16 -8.36 1.87
N ARG A 63 -16.26 -7.97 2.78
CA ARG A 63 -16.08 -6.58 3.23
C ARG A 63 -15.55 -5.65 2.13
N PHE A 64 -14.77 -6.16 1.19
CA PHE A 64 -14.12 -5.38 0.13
C PHE A 64 -14.82 -5.50 -1.22
N ILE A 65 -15.34 -6.70 -1.53
CA ILE A 65 -16.05 -6.99 -2.77
C ILE A 65 -17.25 -7.85 -2.37
N THR A 66 -18.47 -7.35 -2.56
CA THR A 66 -19.66 -8.12 -2.18
C THR A 66 -19.99 -9.17 -3.24
N PHE A 67 -20.80 -10.17 -2.87
CA PHE A 67 -21.32 -11.16 -3.83
C PHE A 67 -22.03 -10.45 -5.00
N GLU A 68 -22.88 -9.49 -4.70
CA GLU A 68 -23.67 -8.76 -5.69
C GLU A 68 -22.78 -7.95 -6.64
N MET A 69 -21.57 -7.56 -6.22
CA MET A 69 -20.62 -6.91 -7.11
C MET A 69 -20.01 -7.92 -8.08
N VAL A 70 -19.48 -9.04 -7.57
CA VAL A 70 -18.78 -10.04 -8.38
C VAL A 70 -19.73 -10.86 -9.27
N ASP A 71 -20.99 -11.03 -8.87
CA ASP A 71 -22.03 -11.70 -9.67
C ASP A 71 -22.35 -10.95 -10.98
N THR A 72 -22.00 -9.65 -11.07
CA THR A 72 -22.12 -8.87 -12.30
C THR A 72 -20.94 -9.01 -13.26
N TRP A 73 -19.90 -9.76 -12.89
CA TRP A 73 -18.68 -9.88 -13.70
C TRP A 73 -18.82 -11.04 -14.67
N GLU A 74 -18.50 -10.80 -15.94
CA GLU A 74 -18.59 -11.82 -16.98
C GLU A 74 -17.22 -12.47 -17.23
N ALA A 75 -17.22 -13.79 -17.47
CA ALA A 75 -15.99 -14.48 -17.83
C ALA A 75 -15.37 -13.88 -19.11
N GLY A 76 -14.07 -13.60 -19.06
CA GLY A 76 -13.32 -12.91 -20.10
C GLY A 76 -13.23 -11.39 -19.93
N GLU A 77 -13.97 -10.81 -18.99
CA GLU A 77 -13.91 -9.39 -18.69
C GLU A 77 -12.50 -8.96 -18.24
N GLU A 78 -12.05 -7.79 -18.70
CA GLU A 78 -10.72 -7.27 -18.43
C GLU A 78 -10.67 -6.37 -17.19
N PHE A 79 -9.65 -6.59 -16.38
CA PHE A 79 -9.31 -5.82 -15.19
C PHE A 79 -7.87 -5.35 -15.30
N LEU A 80 -7.58 -4.17 -14.74
CA LEU A 80 -6.21 -3.71 -14.52
C LEU A 80 -5.82 -4.01 -13.08
N LEU A 81 -4.84 -4.86 -12.90
CA LEU A 81 -4.12 -4.99 -11.65
C LEU A 81 -3.17 -3.80 -11.49
N PHE A 82 -3.18 -3.15 -10.33
CA PHE A 82 -2.29 -2.03 -10.04
C PHE A 82 -1.88 -2.01 -8.57
N ILE A 83 -0.87 -1.19 -8.26
CA ILE A 83 -0.51 -0.79 -6.90
C ILE A 83 -0.67 0.73 -6.81
N ASN A 84 -1.51 1.25 -5.91
CA ASN A 84 -1.69 2.69 -5.73
C ASN A 84 -1.45 3.14 -4.27
N PRO A 85 -1.36 4.45 -4.01
CA PRO A 85 -1.15 4.98 -2.67
C PRO A 85 -2.33 4.75 -1.70
N ASP A 86 -3.56 4.68 -2.20
CA ASP A 86 -4.77 4.75 -1.37
C ASP A 86 -5.21 3.39 -0.80
N ILE A 87 -5.10 2.34 -1.61
CA ILE A 87 -5.57 0.99 -1.26
C ILE A 87 -4.48 -0.08 -1.37
N GLY A 88 -3.26 0.28 -1.76
CA GLY A 88 -2.22 -0.69 -2.07
C GLY A 88 -2.51 -1.44 -3.37
N VAL A 89 -2.41 -2.77 -3.34
CA VAL A 89 -2.79 -3.66 -4.44
C VAL A 89 -4.30 -3.66 -4.63
N GLY A 90 -4.74 -3.45 -5.87
CA GLY A 90 -6.15 -3.54 -6.23
C GLY A 90 -6.34 -3.91 -7.70
N ILE A 91 -7.60 -4.10 -8.07
CA ILE A 91 -8.02 -4.31 -9.45
C ILE A 91 -8.99 -3.21 -9.86
N LYS A 92 -8.87 -2.73 -11.10
CA LYS A 92 -9.79 -1.79 -11.71
C LYS A 92 -10.53 -2.49 -12.84
N ARG A 93 -11.85 -2.57 -12.72
CA ARG A 93 -12.71 -3.08 -13.79
C ARG A 93 -12.66 -2.10 -14.97
N ILE A 94 -12.35 -2.60 -16.17
CA ILE A 94 -12.16 -1.71 -17.33
C ILE A 94 -13.49 -1.12 -17.82
N VAL A 95 -14.57 -1.90 -17.76
CA VAL A 95 -15.87 -1.54 -18.34
C VAL A 95 -16.47 -0.30 -17.69
N ASP A 96 -16.40 -0.18 -16.36
CA ASP A 96 -17.02 0.90 -15.59
C ASP A 96 -16.01 1.78 -14.82
N GLY A 97 -14.74 1.38 -14.80
CA GLY A 97 -13.68 2.06 -14.07
C GLY A 97 -13.69 1.83 -12.55
N THR A 98 -14.56 0.95 -12.04
CA THR A 98 -14.68 0.68 -10.60
C THR A 98 -13.41 0.03 -10.06
N ILE A 99 -12.96 0.51 -8.90
CA ILE A 99 -11.77 0.00 -8.21
C ILE A 99 -12.20 -0.90 -7.06
N TYR A 100 -11.57 -2.06 -6.97
CA TYR A 100 -11.79 -3.05 -5.94
C TYR A 100 -10.48 -3.38 -5.22
N LYS A 101 -10.58 -3.56 -3.90
CA LYS A 101 -9.51 -4.14 -3.11
C LYS A 101 -9.53 -5.66 -3.28
N ALA A 102 -8.48 -6.22 -3.86
CA ALA A 102 -8.27 -7.65 -4.01
C ALA A 102 -7.01 -8.08 -3.25
N ILE A 103 -7.02 -9.30 -2.73
CA ILE A 103 -5.97 -9.83 -1.85
C ILE A 103 -5.23 -10.95 -2.56
N PHE A 104 -3.91 -10.87 -2.66
CA PHE A 104 -3.12 -11.87 -3.40
C PHE A 104 -2.17 -12.58 -2.43
N ALA A 105 -2.44 -13.86 -2.13
CA ALA A 105 -1.71 -14.61 -1.11
C ALA A 105 -0.44 -15.31 -1.64
N SER A 106 -0.54 -16.02 -2.77
CA SER A 106 0.53 -16.86 -3.32
C SER A 106 1.35 -16.17 -4.42
N ASP A 107 0.73 -15.27 -5.19
CA ASP A 107 1.38 -14.51 -6.26
C ASP A 107 1.08 -13.01 -6.07
N ASN A 108 1.63 -12.43 -4.99
CA ASN A 108 1.38 -11.03 -4.65
C ASN A 108 2.07 -10.08 -5.64
N PRO A 109 1.38 -9.06 -6.17
CA PRO A 109 1.98 -8.10 -7.09
C PRO A 109 3.16 -7.32 -6.51
N ILE A 110 3.20 -7.10 -5.19
CA ILE A 110 4.33 -6.45 -4.52
C ILE A 110 5.57 -7.34 -4.59
N ASP A 111 5.43 -8.65 -4.35
CA ASP A 111 6.53 -9.60 -4.47
C ASP A 111 7.06 -9.69 -5.91
N ARG A 112 6.16 -9.67 -6.91
CA ARG A 112 6.57 -9.64 -8.32
C ARG A 112 7.29 -8.35 -8.68
N ALA A 113 6.83 -7.21 -8.17
CA ALA A 113 7.49 -5.92 -8.37
C ALA A 113 8.89 -5.91 -7.75
N GLU A 114 9.03 -6.41 -6.52
CA GLU A 114 10.32 -6.57 -5.84
C GLU A 114 11.26 -7.47 -6.64
N ALA A 115 10.81 -8.66 -7.06
CA ALA A 115 11.60 -9.60 -7.85
C ALA A 115 12.03 -9.01 -9.21
N SER A 116 11.12 -8.30 -9.90
CA SER A 116 11.41 -7.59 -11.15
C SER A 116 12.47 -6.50 -10.95
N CYS A 117 12.36 -5.72 -9.87
CA CYS A 117 13.35 -4.71 -9.51
C CYS A 117 14.72 -5.34 -9.23
N LEU A 118 14.76 -6.38 -8.38
CA LEU A 118 15.99 -7.09 -8.01
C LEU A 118 16.70 -7.70 -9.22
N SER A 119 15.95 -8.22 -10.20
CA SER A 119 16.53 -8.79 -11.43
C SER A 119 17.30 -7.77 -12.29
N LYS A 120 17.03 -6.48 -12.12
CA LYS A 120 17.65 -5.37 -12.86
C LYS A 120 18.66 -4.59 -12.02
N ALA A 121 18.74 -4.85 -10.71
CA ALA A 121 19.62 -4.15 -9.79
C ALA A 121 21.08 -4.51 -10.06
N ILE A 122 21.95 -3.50 -10.23
CA ILE A 122 23.37 -3.70 -10.56
C ILE A 122 24.31 -3.33 -9.40
N SER A 123 23.81 -2.58 -8.42
CA SER A 123 24.58 -2.13 -7.26
C SER A 123 23.89 -2.50 -5.95
N THR A 124 24.64 -2.47 -4.85
CA THR A 124 24.07 -2.59 -3.50
C THR A 124 22.98 -1.54 -3.24
N LEU A 125 23.18 -0.32 -3.74
CA LEU A 125 22.20 0.75 -3.57
C LEU A 125 20.89 0.43 -4.28
N ASP A 126 20.96 -0.12 -5.50
CA ASP A 126 19.78 -0.53 -6.26
C ASP A 126 19.03 -1.66 -5.54
N ILE A 127 19.76 -2.67 -5.06
CA ILE A 127 19.18 -3.79 -4.32
C ILE A 127 18.44 -3.29 -3.07
N SER A 128 19.10 -2.43 -2.26
CA SER A 128 18.44 -1.82 -1.11
C SER A 128 17.22 -0.97 -1.51
N GLY A 129 17.31 -0.24 -2.62
CA GLY A 129 16.21 0.53 -3.20
C GLY A 129 14.97 -0.33 -3.48
N CYS A 130 15.16 -1.49 -4.11
CA CYS A 130 14.06 -2.44 -4.39
C CYS A 130 13.33 -2.88 -3.12
N TYR A 131 14.08 -3.18 -2.06
CA TYR A 131 13.48 -3.57 -0.77
C TYR A 131 12.76 -2.40 -0.08
N TYR A 132 13.28 -1.17 -0.19
CA TYR A 132 12.58 0.00 0.35
C TYR A 132 11.28 0.30 -0.41
N GLU A 133 11.26 0.14 -1.73
CA GLU A 133 10.04 0.27 -2.53
C GLU A 133 9.00 -0.79 -2.14
N SER A 134 9.42 -2.04 -2.03
CA SER A 134 8.57 -3.15 -1.56
C SER A 134 8.02 -2.90 -0.15
N ARG A 135 8.86 -2.47 0.79
CA ARG A 135 8.45 -2.03 2.14
C ARG A 135 7.36 -0.95 2.06
N SER A 136 7.54 0.06 1.21
CA SER A 136 6.56 1.14 1.04
C SER A 136 5.24 0.64 0.47
N HIS A 137 5.24 -0.34 -0.43
CA HIS A 137 4.01 -0.96 -0.92
C HIS A 137 3.30 -1.77 0.16
N TRP A 138 4.03 -2.57 0.94
CA TRP A 138 3.46 -3.31 2.07
C TRP A 138 2.91 -2.39 3.17
N LEU A 139 3.54 -1.23 3.40
CA LEU A 139 3.02 -0.25 4.35
C LEU A 139 1.65 0.28 3.91
N ARG A 140 1.44 0.52 2.61
CA ARG A 140 0.12 0.94 2.08
C ARG A 140 -0.96 -0.12 2.29
N GLU A 141 -0.60 -1.40 2.16
CA GLU A 141 -1.48 -2.51 2.50
C GLU A 141 -1.88 -2.49 3.98
N ILE A 142 -0.91 -2.32 4.87
CA ILE A 142 -1.12 -2.22 6.32
C ILE A 142 -2.04 -1.04 6.65
N ASP A 143 -1.75 0.14 6.11
CA ASP A 143 -2.52 1.36 6.37
C ASP A 143 -3.97 1.22 5.92
N PHE A 144 -4.19 0.64 4.75
CA PHE A 144 -5.53 0.35 4.25
C PHE A 144 -6.29 -0.59 5.20
N LEU A 145 -5.69 -1.74 5.56
CA LEU A 145 -6.33 -2.72 6.45
C LEU A 145 -6.62 -2.14 7.84
N MET A 146 -5.68 -1.38 8.41
CA MET A 146 -5.89 -0.70 9.70
C MET A 146 -7.03 0.31 9.64
N ASN A 147 -7.14 1.07 8.55
CA ASN A 147 -8.24 2.01 8.36
C ASN A 147 -9.59 1.29 8.28
N GLU A 148 -9.66 0.17 7.54
CA GLU A 148 -10.88 -0.64 7.43
C GLU A 148 -11.27 -1.30 8.75
N LEU A 149 -10.30 -1.80 9.54
CA LEU A 149 -10.57 -2.27 10.90
C LEU A 149 -11.13 -1.15 11.77
N ARG A 150 -10.54 0.05 11.72
CA ARG A 150 -11.00 1.20 12.52
C ARG A 150 -12.43 1.61 12.21
N LYS A 151 -12.83 1.60 10.94
CA LYS A 151 -14.19 1.99 10.52
C LYS A 151 -15.27 1.03 10.98
N SER A 152 -14.92 -0.23 11.21
CA SER A 152 -15.88 -1.33 11.32
C SER A 152 -15.81 -2.09 12.64
N SER A 153 -14.96 -1.63 13.56
CA SER A 153 -14.73 -2.23 14.87
C SER A 153 -15.36 -1.40 15.99
N SER A 154 -15.52 -2.01 17.16
CA SER A 154 -15.92 -1.29 18.37
C SER A 154 -14.81 -0.36 18.84
N GLU A 155 -15.15 0.70 19.58
CA GLU A 155 -14.16 1.63 20.17
C GLU A 155 -13.11 0.89 21.02
N SER A 156 -13.53 -0.13 21.77
CA SER A 156 -12.63 -0.97 22.57
C SER A 156 -11.62 -1.71 21.69
N LEU A 157 -12.06 -2.35 20.60
CA LEU A 157 -11.15 -3.04 19.68
C LEU A 157 -10.22 -2.04 18.97
N VAL A 158 -10.72 -0.86 18.58
CA VAL A 158 -9.89 0.19 17.98
C VAL A 158 -8.79 0.68 18.93
N SER A 159 -9.11 0.82 20.21
CA SER A 159 -8.13 1.20 21.25
C SER A 159 -7.04 0.13 21.38
N GLU A 160 -7.41 -1.14 21.48
CA GLU A 160 -6.45 -2.26 21.57
C GLU A 160 -5.59 -2.38 20.31
N LEU A 161 -6.18 -2.28 19.12
CA LEU A 161 -5.45 -2.29 17.85
C LEU A 161 -4.45 -1.13 17.76
N SER A 162 -4.81 0.05 18.25
CA SER A 162 -3.93 1.22 18.24
C SER A 162 -2.76 1.06 19.21
N ALA A 163 -2.97 0.49 20.40
CA ALA A 163 -1.91 0.18 21.35
C ALA A 163 -0.98 -0.93 20.81
N ALA A 164 -1.54 -1.97 20.18
CA ALA A 164 -0.77 -3.02 19.54
C ALA A 164 0.08 -2.49 18.38
N GLU A 165 -0.46 -1.57 17.57
CA GLU A 165 0.27 -0.92 16.47
C GLU A 165 1.45 -0.09 16.99
N GLN A 166 1.25 0.71 18.05
CA GLN A 166 2.35 1.47 18.67
C GLN A 166 3.45 0.54 19.23
N SER A 167 3.07 -0.56 19.87
CA SER A 167 4.01 -1.54 20.40
C SER A 167 4.80 -2.22 19.27
N TRP A 168 4.14 -2.53 18.17
CA TRP A 168 4.77 -3.13 16.99
C TRP A 168 5.76 -2.17 16.31
N GLN A 169 5.40 -0.88 16.17
CA GLN A 169 6.31 0.15 15.65
C GLN A 169 7.55 0.35 16.52
N GLY A 170 7.38 0.28 17.85
CA GLY A 170 8.50 0.27 18.79
C GLY A 170 9.43 -0.93 18.56
N TYR A 171 8.87 -2.13 18.43
CA TYR A 171 9.62 -3.34 18.10
C TYR A 171 10.37 -3.24 16.76
N GLU A 172 9.71 -2.76 15.69
CA GLU A 172 10.37 -2.54 14.39
C GLU A 172 11.57 -1.59 14.54
N THR A 173 11.38 -0.47 15.23
CA THR A 173 12.42 0.53 15.45
C THR A 173 13.62 -0.06 16.19
N ASP A 174 13.40 -0.73 17.32
CA ASP A 174 14.46 -1.30 18.14
C ASP A 174 15.21 -2.43 17.41
N LEU A 175 14.48 -3.28 16.70
CA LEU A 175 15.07 -4.34 15.89
C LEU A 175 15.94 -3.77 14.77
N MET A 176 15.43 -2.79 14.03
CA MET A 176 16.16 -2.19 12.92
C MET A 176 17.39 -1.42 13.38
N ASN A 177 17.30 -0.68 14.49
CA ASN A 177 18.46 -0.05 15.11
C ASN A 177 19.53 -1.08 15.47
N SER A 178 19.14 -2.21 16.05
CA SER A 178 20.07 -3.30 16.39
C SER A 178 20.74 -3.89 15.15
N PHE A 179 19.99 -4.06 14.06
CA PHE A 179 20.54 -4.52 12.78
C PHE A 179 21.50 -3.50 12.15
N TYR A 180 21.21 -2.20 12.24
CA TYR A 180 22.12 -1.16 11.74
C TYR A 180 23.42 -1.10 12.54
N ILE A 181 23.36 -1.15 13.87
CA ILE A 181 24.55 -1.22 14.72
C ILE A 181 25.39 -2.44 14.35
N HIS A 182 24.76 -3.62 14.26
CA HIS A 182 25.45 -4.84 13.85
C HIS A 182 26.05 -4.74 12.43
N ALA A 183 25.35 -4.08 11.50
CA ALA A 183 25.85 -3.85 10.14
C ALA A 183 27.10 -2.96 10.12
N GLU A 184 27.12 -1.91 10.95
CA GLU A 184 28.26 -1.01 11.11
C GLU A 184 29.47 -1.73 11.71
N GLU A 185 29.26 -2.56 12.73
CA GLU A 185 30.32 -3.35 13.38
C GLU A 185 30.97 -4.38 12.43
N GLN A 186 30.18 -5.03 11.59
CA GLN A 186 30.67 -6.02 10.64
C GLN A 186 31.29 -5.39 9.37
N GLY A 187 30.92 -4.15 9.07
CA GLY A 187 31.30 -3.46 7.84
C GLY A 187 30.71 -4.09 6.57
N GLY A 188 30.98 -3.45 5.44
CA GLY A 188 30.52 -3.91 4.11
C GLY A 188 29.08 -3.56 3.78
N SER A 189 28.75 -3.60 2.49
CA SER A 189 27.46 -3.17 1.97
C SER A 189 26.38 -4.27 2.04
N ILE A 190 26.77 -5.53 2.18
CA ILE A 190 25.86 -6.69 2.27
C ILE A 190 24.93 -6.57 3.47
N LYS A 191 25.42 -6.09 4.62
CA LYS A 191 24.58 -5.93 5.82
C LYS A 191 23.49 -4.88 5.64
N LYS A 192 23.73 -3.84 4.83
CA LYS A 192 22.71 -2.84 4.47
C LYS A 192 21.61 -3.45 3.60
N ILE A 193 21.97 -4.34 2.68
CA ILE A 193 21.01 -5.13 1.90
C ILE A 193 20.15 -5.99 2.84
N GLN A 194 20.79 -6.73 3.75
CA GLN A 194 20.09 -7.59 4.71
C GLN A 194 19.12 -6.79 5.59
N ALA A 195 19.52 -5.60 6.06
CA ALA A 195 18.65 -4.72 6.82
C ALA A 195 17.45 -4.24 6.00
N ALA A 196 17.66 -3.81 4.75
CA ALA A 196 16.57 -3.38 3.87
C ALA A 196 15.59 -4.53 3.56
N ALA A 197 16.10 -5.72 3.26
CA ALA A 197 15.29 -6.92 3.03
C ALA A 197 14.45 -7.27 4.26
N LEU A 198 15.05 -7.22 5.46
CA LEU A 198 14.34 -7.46 6.71
C LEU A 198 13.18 -6.48 6.92
N GLN A 199 13.35 -5.20 6.58
CA GLN A 199 12.25 -4.23 6.69
C GLN A 199 11.08 -4.58 5.78
N SER A 200 11.34 -4.98 4.54
CA SER A 200 10.30 -5.44 3.61
C SER A 200 9.54 -6.64 4.20
N GLU A 201 10.27 -7.64 4.68
CA GLU A 201 9.69 -8.86 5.29
C GLU A 201 8.88 -8.57 6.56
N LEU A 202 9.32 -7.62 7.39
CA LEU A 202 8.57 -7.20 8.59
C LEU A 202 7.22 -6.59 8.21
N MET A 203 7.18 -5.72 7.19
CA MET A 203 5.91 -5.16 6.70
C MET A 203 5.00 -6.27 6.12
N LYS A 204 5.56 -7.17 5.31
CA LYS A 204 4.80 -8.31 4.78
C LYS A 204 4.23 -9.21 5.88
N SER A 205 4.99 -9.46 6.94
CA SER A 205 4.54 -10.22 8.10
C SER A 205 3.40 -9.50 8.83
N ARG A 206 3.53 -8.18 9.05
CA ARG A 206 2.48 -7.37 9.69
C ARG A 206 1.20 -7.32 8.85
N TYR A 207 1.32 -7.17 7.54
CA TYR A 207 0.21 -7.29 6.60
C TYR A 207 -0.56 -8.59 6.80
N LYS A 208 0.12 -9.74 6.82
CA LYS A 208 -0.52 -11.05 7.01
C LYS A 208 -1.26 -11.17 8.35
N GLN A 209 -0.71 -10.60 9.42
CA GLN A 209 -1.35 -10.59 10.74
C GLN A 209 -2.61 -9.71 10.76
N LEU A 210 -2.64 -8.62 9.99
CA LEU A 210 -3.84 -7.78 9.88
C LEU A 210 -4.88 -8.39 8.97
N LEU A 211 -4.44 -9.09 7.92
CA LEU A 211 -5.29 -9.76 6.96
C LEU A 211 -6.19 -10.81 7.64
N SER A 212 -5.68 -11.53 8.64
CA SER A 212 -6.43 -12.55 9.38
C SER A 212 -7.63 -12.03 10.17
N PHE A 213 -7.80 -10.71 10.31
CA PHE A 213 -9.05 -10.14 10.87
C PHE A 213 -10.19 -10.11 9.85
N PHE A 214 -9.90 -10.36 8.57
CA PHE A 214 -10.84 -10.32 7.45
C PHE A 214 -11.17 -11.70 6.88
N GLU A 215 -10.37 -12.71 7.22
CA GLU A 215 -10.61 -14.15 6.96
C GLU A 215 -11.70 -14.72 7.87
#